data_AF-A0A2V7FQ92-F1
#
_entry.id   AF-A0A2V7FQ92-F1
#
_cell.length_a   1.000
_cell.length_b   1.000
_cell.length_c   1.000
_cell.angle_alpha   90.00
_cell.angle_beta   90.00
_cell.angle_gamma   90.00
#
_symmetry.space_group_name_H-M   'P 1'
#
loop_
_entity.id
_entity.type
_entity.pdbx_description
1 polymer ?
#
loop_
_entity_poly.entity_id
_entity_poly.type
_entity_poly.pdbx_seq_one_letter_code
_entity_poly.pdbx_strand_id
1 'polypeptide(L)'
;MLQAVPALRALRPDGPVAFSGQPRLGGLLRGLGLVDAAMPFDGLGLEALFTREPAPSSLVTRLISFRRVISWFGARDELYPQRLRAIVRECVIASPLPDDESPMTVWRHLFATTGATSPVEVAPL
;
A
#
# COMPACT_ATOMS: atom_id res chain seq x y z
N MET A 1 2.31 8.74 -7.54
CA MET A 1 1.12 8.49 -6.68
C MET A 1 -0.22 8.67 -7.39
N LEU A 2 -0.43 9.68 -8.27
CA LEU A 2 -1.66 9.72 -9.09
C LEU A 2 -1.90 8.41 -9.88
N GLN A 3 -0.83 7.75 -10.32
CA GLN A 3 -0.87 6.45 -10.97
C GLN A 3 -1.46 5.32 -10.09
N ALA A 4 -1.53 5.50 -8.77
CA ALA A 4 -2.12 4.53 -7.85
C ALA A 4 -3.65 4.68 -7.72
N VAL A 5 -4.25 5.75 -8.26
CA VAL A 5 -5.70 5.99 -8.13
C VAL A 5 -6.55 4.83 -8.63
N PRO A 6 -6.29 4.20 -9.80
CA PRO A 6 -7.06 3.04 -10.24
C PRO A 6 -6.99 1.86 -9.27
N ALA A 7 -5.79 1.62 -8.73
CA ALA A 7 -5.56 0.58 -7.72
C ALA A 7 -6.36 0.85 -6.42
N LEU A 8 -6.33 2.09 -5.92
CA LEU A 8 -7.08 2.46 -4.71
C LEU A 8 -8.60 2.36 -4.92
N ARG A 9 -9.11 2.77 -6.08
CA ARG A 9 -10.53 2.62 -6.43
C ARG A 9 -10.97 1.16 -6.45
N ALA A 10 -10.12 0.29 -6.98
CA ALA A 10 -10.41 -1.13 -7.07
C ALA A 10 -10.43 -1.84 -5.71
N LEU A 11 -9.78 -1.27 -4.68
CA LEU A 11 -9.81 -1.79 -3.31
C LEU A 11 -11.05 -1.36 -2.52
N ARG A 12 -11.76 -0.32 -2.96
CA ARG A 12 -12.93 0.23 -2.24
C ARG A 12 -14.04 -0.80 -1.96
N PRO A 13 -14.39 -1.72 -2.89
CA PRO A 13 -15.39 -2.75 -2.62
C PRO A 13 -15.01 -3.71 -1.49
N ASP A 14 -13.71 -3.86 -1.20
CA ASP A 14 -13.21 -4.77 -0.15
C ASP A 14 -13.33 -4.17 1.27
N GLY A 15 -13.68 -2.88 1.37
CA GLY A 15 -13.92 -2.16 2.63
C GLY A 15 -13.12 -0.87 2.77
N PRO A 16 -13.04 -0.32 4.00
CA PRO A 16 -12.32 0.93 4.26
C PRO A 16 -10.83 0.82 3.92
N VAL A 17 -10.32 1.82 3.20
CA VAL A 17 -8.92 1.88 2.76
C VAL A 17 -8.16 2.92 3.59
N ALA A 18 -7.09 2.48 4.25
CA ALA A 18 -6.14 3.37 4.91
C ALA A 18 -4.88 3.51 4.06
N PHE A 19 -4.41 4.75 3.88
CA PHE A 19 -3.18 5.04 3.14
C PHE A 19 -2.06 5.48 4.09
N SER A 20 -0.87 4.91 3.90
CA SER A 20 0.37 5.37 4.54
C SER A 20 1.34 5.86 3.48
N GLY A 21 1.82 7.09 3.61
CA GLY A 21 2.70 7.72 2.62
C GLY A 21 2.98 9.19 2.95
N GLN A 22 3.33 9.97 1.93
CA GLN A 22 3.58 11.41 2.10
C GLN A 22 2.30 12.13 2.57
N PRO A 23 2.36 12.98 3.63
CA PRO A 23 1.17 13.61 4.22
C PRO A 23 0.31 14.40 3.22
N ARG A 24 0.96 15.17 2.32
CA ARG A 24 0.26 15.96 1.29
C ARG A 24 -0.56 15.07 0.35
N LEU A 25 -0.03 13.90 0.00
CA LEU A 25 -0.72 12.94 -0.86
C LEU A 25 -1.85 12.25 -0.11
N GLY A 26 -1.65 11.91 1.17
CA GLY A 26 -2.71 11.37 2.01
C GLY A 26 -3.90 12.33 2.13
N GLY A 27 -3.63 13.63 2.33
CA GLY A 27 -4.66 14.67 2.35
C GLY A 27 -5.44 14.76 1.02
N LEU A 28 -4.73 14.75 -0.11
CA LEU A 28 -5.35 14.75 -1.44
C LEU A 28 -6.24 13.52 -1.67
N LEU A 29 -5.73 12.31 -1.41
CA LEU A 29 -6.47 11.07 -1.63
C LEU A 29 -7.73 10.99 -0.76
N ARG A 30 -7.65 11.48 0.48
CA ARG A 30 -8.81 11.57 1.37
C ARG A 30 -9.81 12.59 0.86
N GLY A 31 -9.36 13.77 0.42
CA GLY A 31 -10.22 14.81 -0.16
C GLY A 31 -10.95 14.35 -1.43
N LEU A 32 -10.33 13.45 -2.20
CA LEU A 32 -10.93 12.81 -3.38
C LEU A 32 -11.82 11.59 -3.04
N GLY A 33 -11.98 11.24 -1.76
CA GLY A 33 -12.79 10.09 -1.34
C GLY A 33 -12.21 8.72 -1.72
N LEU A 34 -10.91 8.64 -2.02
CA LEU A 34 -10.25 7.41 -2.44
C LEU A 34 -9.77 6.55 -1.25
N VAL A 35 -9.58 7.18 -0.09
CA VAL A 35 -9.13 6.54 1.15
C VAL A 35 -9.90 7.14 2.32
N ASP A 36 -10.18 6.33 3.33
CA ASP A 36 -10.97 6.71 4.50
C ASP A 36 -10.09 7.26 5.62
N ALA A 37 -8.84 6.79 5.69
CA ALA A 37 -7.82 7.27 6.60
C ALA A 37 -6.50 7.52 5.87
N ALA A 38 -5.80 8.57 6.27
CA ALA A 38 -4.44 8.85 5.85
C ALA A 38 -3.54 8.91 7.09
N MET A 39 -2.50 8.09 7.09
CA MET A 39 -1.48 8.04 8.13
C MET A 39 -0.17 8.54 7.52
N PRO A 40 0.56 9.45 8.20
CA PRO A 40 1.88 9.81 7.73
C PRO A 40 2.78 8.57 7.79
N PHE A 41 3.56 8.35 6.74
CA PHE A 41 4.56 7.29 6.72
C PHE A 41 5.53 7.47 7.89
N ASP A 42 6.01 8.71 8.03
CA ASP A 42 6.79 9.18 9.17
C ASP A 42 5.87 9.22 10.40
N GLY A 43 6.03 8.24 11.29
CA GLY A 43 5.20 8.07 12.49
C GLY A 43 4.39 6.78 12.52
N LEU A 44 4.35 6.00 11.43
CA LEU A 44 3.82 4.63 11.51
C LEU A 44 4.83 3.67 12.18
N GLY A 45 6.14 3.96 12.09
CA GLY A 45 7.20 3.13 12.66
C GLY A 45 7.70 2.03 11.73
N LEU A 46 7.35 2.06 10.44
CA LEU A 46 7.71 1.02 9.47
C LEU A 46 9.23 0.87 9.26
N GLU A 47 10.01 1.90 9.58
CA GLU A 47 11.46 1.88 9.61
C GLU A 47 12.02 0.77 10.51
N ALA A 48 11.32 0.40 11.60
CA ALA A 48 11.70 -0.70 12.48
C ALA A 48 11.62 -2.08 11.81
N LEU A 49 11.03 -2.17 10.62
CA LEU A 49 11.01 -3.40 9.83
C LEU A 49 12.24 -3.55 8.92
N PHE A 50 13.08 -2.52 8.79
CA PHE A 50 14.35 -2.58 8.05
C PHE A 50 15.53 -3.01 8.93
N THR A 51 15.31 -3.16 10.24
CA THR A 51 16.34 -3.59 11.18
C THR A 51 16.04 -4.99 11.70
N ARG A 52 17.04 -5.62 12.33
CA ARG A 52 16.86 -6.92 13.00
C ARG A 52 16.27 -6.80 14.41
N GLU A 53 16.13 -5.59 14.93
CA GLU A 53 15.57 -5.34 16.26
C GLU A 53 14.10 -5.77 16.33
N PRO A 54 13.54 -6.10 17.49
CA PRO A 54 12.11 -6.39 17.60
C PRO A 54 11.26 -5.19 17.15
N ALA A 55 10.21 -5.46 16.36
CA ALA A 55 9.27 -4.42 15.98
C ALA A 55 8.52 -3.90 17.23
N PRO A 56 8.31 -2.58 17.38
CA PRO A 56 7.54 -2.04 18.49
C PRO A 56 6.15 -2.67 18.58
N SER A 57 5.69 -2.99 19.80
CA SER A 57 4.39 -3.65 20.02
C SER A 57 3.21 -2.82 19.49
N SER A 58 3.32 -1.50 19.52
CA SER A 58 2.34 -0.57 18.95
C SER A 58 2.23 -0.70 17.42
N LEU A 59 3.35 -0.85 16.71
CA LEU A 59 3.39 -1.10 15.27
C LEU A 59 2.76 -2.45 14.96
N VAL A 60 3.16 -3.50 15.67
CA VAL A 60 2.62 -4.86 15.49
C VAL A 60 1.10 -4.86 15.69
N THR A 61 0.62 -4.31 16.81
CA THR A 61 -0.81 -4.23 17.14
C THR A 61 -1.60 -3.48 16.06
N ARG A 62 -1.03 -2.40 15.52
CA ARG A 62 -1.66 -1.66 14.43
C ARG A 62 -1.69 -2.47 13.13
N LEU A 63 -0.58 -3.11 12.75
CA LEU A 63 -0.49 -3.90 11.52
C LEU A 63 -1.42 -5.12 11.54
N ILE A 64 -1.55 -5.83 12.66
CA ILE A 64 -2.46 -6.97 12.79
C ILE A 64 -3.95 -6.58 12.76
N SER A 65 -4.26 -5.30 13.00
CA SER A 65 -5.64 -4.80 12.93
C SER A 65 -6.14 -4.68 11.49
N PHE A 66 -5.23 -4.62 10.51
CA PHE A 66 -5.58 -4.63 9.10
C PHE A 66 -5.76 -6.07 8.63
N ARG A 67 -6.90 -6.34 7.97
CA ARG A 67 -7.14 -7.61 7.29
C ARG A 67 -6.03 -7.90 6.27
N ARG A 68 -5.68 -6.88 5.49
CA ARG A 68 -4.76 -6.98 4.35
C ARG A 68 -3.88 -5.73 4.28
N VAL A 69 -2.60 -5.94 3.99
CA VAL A 69 -1.64 -4.87 3.78
C VAL A 69 -1.03 -5.00 2.39
N ILE A 70 -1.05 -3.91 1.63
CA ILE A 70 -0.37 -3.78 0.33
C ILE A 70 0.72 -2.73 0.52
N SER A 71 1.98 -3.13 0.36
CA SER A 71 3.12 -2.24 0.44
C SER A 71 3.85 -2.18 -0.90
N TRP A 72 3.85 -1.00 -1.51
CA TRP A 72 4.74 -0.68 -2.62
C TRP A 72 6.07 -0.07 -2.16
N PHE A 73 6.27 0.01 -0.85
CA PHE A 73 7.48 0.53 -0.23
C PHE A 73 8.33 -0.64 0.28
N GLY A 74 9.66 -0.48 0.27
CA GLY A 74 10.57 -1.49 0.82
C GLY A 74 10.59 -2.83 0.08
N ALA A 75 9.97 -2.93 -1.10
CA ALA A 75 9.87 -4.19 -1.84
C ALA A 75 11.21 -4.74 -2.36
N ARG A 76 12.22 -3.87 -2.47
CA ARG A 76 13.58 -4.21 -2.88
C ARG A 76 14.53 -4.48 -1.70
N ASP A 77 14.02 -4.39 -0.47
CA ASP A 77 14.79 -4.71 0.73
C ASP A 77 14.67 -6.20 1.07
N GLU A 78 15.64 -6.76 1.77
CA GLU A 78 15.62 -8.17 2.17
C GLU A 78 14.82 -8.41 3.46
N LEU A 79 14.95 -7.52 4.45
CA LEU A 79 14.40 -7.69 5.79
C LEU A 79 12.94 -7.22 5.88
N TYR A 80 12.63 -6.08 5.29
CA TYR A 80 11.30 -5.48 5.36
C TYR A 80 10.20 -6.42 4.85
N PRO A 81 10.32 -7.05 3.67
CA PRO A 81 9.30 -7.96 3.18
C PRO A 81 9.12 -9.19 4.07
N GLN A 82 10.23 -9.76 4.57
CA GLN A 82 10.20 -10.91 5.47
C GLN A 82 9.47 -10.57 6.77
N ARG A 83 9.83 -9.44 7.37
CA ARG A 83 9.30 -9.01 8.67
C ARG A 83 7.85 -8.55 8.59
N LEU A 84 7.46 -7.85 7.52
CA LEU A 84 6.06 -7.47 7.33
C LEU A 84 5.17 -8.72 7.16
N ARG A 85 5.60 -9.71 6.37
CA ARG A 85 4.87 -10.98 6.19
C ARG A 85 4.76 -11.80 7.49
N ALA A 86 5.73 -11.67 8.41
CA ALA A 86 5.65 -12.34 9.70
C ALA A 86 4.59 -11.73 10.64
N ILE A 87 4.16 -10.49 10.39
CA ILE A 87 3.21 -9.75 11.24
C ILE A 87 1.79 -9.82 10.65
N VAL A 88 1.63 -9.57 9.36
CA VAL A 88 0.30 -9.39 8.75
C VAL A 88 -0.20 -10.67 8.09
N ARG A 89 -1.52 -10.90 8.16
CA ARG A 89 -2.14 -12.13 7.63
C ARG A 89 -2.12 -12.20 6.11
N GLU A 90 -2.64 -11.17 5.46
CA GLU A 90 -2.64 -11.05 4.00
C GLU A 90 -1.70 -9.91 3.62
N CYS A 91 -0.58 -10.24 2.96
CA CYS A 91 0.45 -9.29 2.60
C CYS A 91 0.75 -9.32 1.11
N VAL A 92 0.66 -8.16 0.45
CA VAL A 92 1.28 -7.97 -0.85
C VAL A 92 2.41 -6.97 -0.71
N ILE A 93 3.61 -7.38 -1.12
CA ILE A 93 4.77 -6.51 -1.24
C ILE A 93 5.22 -6.57 -2.69
N ALA A 94 5.25 -5.43 -3.37
CA ALA A 94 5.61 -5.35 -4.78
C ALA A 94 6.34 -4.06 -5.10
N SER A 95 7.23 -4.08 -6.10
CA SER A 95 7.84 -2.86 -6.62
C SER A 95 6.75 -1.89 -7.12
N PRO A 96 6.84 -0.57 -6.85
CA PRO A 96 5.89 0.40 -7.39
C PRO A 96 6.05 0.61 -8.90
N LEU A 97 7.21 0.20 -9.43
CA LEU A 97 7.56 0.26 -10.83
C LEU A 97 7.54 -1.16 -11.41
N PRO A 98 7.03 -1.33 -12.64
CA PRO A 98 7.21 -2.56 -13.37
C PRO A 98 8.71 -2.76 -13.69
N ASP A 99 9.08 -3.98 -14.07
CA ASP A 99 10.42 -4.26 -14.57
C ASP A 99 10.70 -3.47 -15.85
N ASP A 100 11.96 -3.13 -16.10
CA ASP A 100 12.35 -2.22 -17.20
C ASP A 100 11.95 -2.75 -18.59
N GLU A 101 11.84 -4.07 -18.76
CA GLU A 101 11.41 -4.73 -20.00
C GLU A 101 9.88 -4.86 -20.13
N SER A 102 9.13 -4.51 -19.08
CA SER A 102 7.69 -4.68 -19.07
C SER A 102 6.98 -3.63 -19.92
N PRO A 103 6.04 -4.02 -20.79
CA PRO A 103 5.22 -3.06 -21.54
C PRO A 103 4.15 -2.38 -20.69
N MET A 104 4.05 -2.72 -19.39
CA MET A 104 3.00 -2.18 -18.52
C MET A 104 3.29 -0.74 -18.13
N THR A 105 2.29 0.12 -18.31
CA THR A 105 2.29 1.44 -17.66
C THR A 105 2.22 1.28 -16.14
N VAL A 106 2.84 2.20 -15.39
CA VAL A 106 2.89 2.16 -13.91
C VAL A 106 1.51 1.95 -13.27
N TRP A 107 0.45 2.62 -13.72
CA TRP A 107 -0.88 2.43 -13.12
C TRP A 107 -1.45 1.01 -13.30
N ARG A 108 -1.23 0.38 -14.47
CA ARG A 108 -1.64 -1.01 -14.73
C ARG A 108 -0.87 -1.97 -13.85
N HIS A 109 0.43 -1.72 -13.67
CA HIS A 109 1.29 -2.50 -12.79
C HIS A 109 0.80 -2.41 -11.34
N LEU A 110 0.62 -1.20 -10.81
CA LEU A 110 0.11 -0.98 -9.45
C LEU A 110 -1.26 -1.64 -9.25
N PHE A 111 -2.18 -1.47 -10.21
CA PHE A 111 -3.49 -2.14 -10.18
C PHE A 111 -3.34 -3.67 -10.12
N ALA A 112 -2.53 -4.28 -10.98
CA ALA A 112 -2.30 -5.72 -10.98
C ALA A 112 -1.74 -6.23 -9.64
N THR A 113 -0.82 -5.48 -9.02
CA THR A 113 -0.27 -5.86 -7.70
C THR A 113 -1.29 -5.79 -6.56
N THR A 114 -2.44 -5.14 -6.74
CA THR A 114 -3.51 -5.20 -5.72
C THR A 114 -4.27 -6.53 -5.72
N GLY A 115 -4.13 -7.37 -6.75
CA GLY A 115 -4.92 -8.59 -6.92
C GLY A 115 -6.43 -8.33 -7.09
N ALA A 116 -6.84 -7.07 -7.29
CA ALA A 116 -8.23 -6.75 -7.61
C ALA A 116 -8.57 -7.24 -9.02
N THR A 117 -9.74 -7.87 -9.16
CA THR A 117 -10.16 -8.57 -10.39
C THR A 117 -10.83 -7.67 -11.41
N SER A 118 -11.19 -6.43 -11.05
CA SER A 118 -11.76 -5.45 -11.99
C SER A 118 -11.27 -4.04 -11.68
N PRO A 119 -10.70 -3.32 -12.66
CA PRO A 119 -10.57 -1.89 -12.54
C PRO A 119 -11.99 -1.33 -12.62
N VAL A 120 -12.46 -0.67 -11.56
CA VAL A 120 -13.74 0.06 -11.64
C VAL A 120 -13.63 1.03 -12.81
N GLU A 121 -14.43 0.76 -13.84
CA GLU A 121 -14.40 1.45 -15.11
C GLU A 121 -14.63 2.95 -14.89
N VAL A 122 -13.75 3.76 -15.45
CA VAL A 122 -13.82 5.21 -15.30
C VAL A 122 -14.93 5.72 -16.19
N ALA A 123 -16.08 6.07 -15.62
CA ALA A 123 -16.98 7.01 -16.28
C ALA A 123 -16.20 8.32 -16.49
N PRO A 124 -16.10 8.83 -17.73
CA PRO A 124 -15.43 10.10 -17.97
C PRO A 124 -16.23 11.21 -17.26
N LEU A 125 -15.50 12.07 -16.53
CA LEU A 125 -16.01 13.38 -16.12
C LEU A 125 -16.15 14.29 -17.34
#